data_AF-A0A3D4AZM9-F1
#
_entry.id   AF-A0A3D4AZM9-F1
#
_cell.length_a   1.000
_cell.length_b   1.000
_cell.length_c   1.000
_cell.angle_alpha   90.00
_cell.angle_beta   90.00
_cell.angle_gamma   90.00
#
_symmetry.space_group_name_H-M   'P 1'
#
loop_
_entity.id
_entity.type
_entity.pdbx_description
1 polymer ?
#
loop_
_entity_poly.entity_id
_entity_poly.type
_entity_poly.pdbx_seq_one_letter_code
_entity_poly.pdbx_strand_id
1 'polypeptide(L)' 'MARSWPSMTELVRTYIFAGTQRIAYVKNDTTSYTLTDHLGNTRTVLTEYGVIPAVYDYFRQSLHLGDR' A
#
# COMPACT_ATOMS: atom_id res chain seq x y z
N MET A 1 -5.37 -30.23 -21.08
CA MET A 1 -5.88 -29.03 -20.38
C MET A 1 -4.74 -28.46 -19.55
N ALA A 2 -4.17 -27.32 -19.95
CA ALA A 2 -3.07 -26.72 -19.21
C ALA A 2 -3.60 -25.97 -17.99
N ARG A 3 -3.08 -26.33 -16.81
CA ARG A 3 -3.34 -25.62 -15.54
C ARG A 3 -2.67 -24.24 -15.63
N SER A 4 -3.45 -23.17 -15.74
CA SER A 4 -2.94 -21.81 -15.61
C SER A 4 -2.58 -21.57 -14.14
N TRP A 5 -1.32 -21.28 -13.88
CA TRP A 5 -0.88 -20.78 -12.59
C TRP A 5 -1.30 -19.31 -12.47
N PRO A 6 -1.69 -18.82 -11.28
CA PRO A 6 -1.98 -17.40 -11.09
C PRO A 6 -0.75 -16.60 -11.56
N SER A 7 -1.00 -15.63 -12.43
CA SER A 7 0.03 -14.79 -13.03
C SER A 7 0.91 -14.19 -11.94
N MET A 8 2.22 -14.34 -12.16
CA MET A 8 3.34 -13.68 -11.50
C MET A 8 2.90 -12.53 -10.57
N THR A 9 3.19 -12.61 -9.27
CA THR A 9 2.99 -11.49 -8.34
C THR A 9 3.63 -10.25 -8.95
N GLU A 10 2.82 -9.37 -9.52
CA GLU A 10 3.32 -8.26 -10.32
C GLU A 10 4.06 -7.30 -9.39
N LEU A 11 5.37 -7.20 -9.62
CA LEU A 11 6.28 -6.45 -8.80
C LEU A 11 6.08 -4.95 -9.00
N VAL A 12 6.33 -4.18 -7.94
CA VAL A 12 6.44 -2.73 -8.08
C VAL A 12 7.66 -2.41 -8.93
N ARG A 13 7.45 -1.65 -10.01
CA ARG A 13 8.51 -1.22 -10.92
C ARG A 13 9.29 -0.04 -10.37
N THR A 14 8.57 0.93 -9.80
CA THR A 14 9.15 2.20 -9.34
C THR A 14 8.46 2.67 -8.07
N TYR A 15 9.25 3.21 -7.14
CA TYR A 15 8.76 3.98 -6.00
C TYR A 15 9.04 5.47 -6.20
N ILE A 16 8.08 6.31 -5.86
CA ILE A 16 8.15 7.77 -5.99
C ILE A 16 8.16 8.38 -4.59
N PHE A 17 9.07 9.32 -4.36
CA PHE A 17 9.32 9.92 -3.05
C PHE A 17 9.19 11.44 -3.09
N ALA A 18 8.65 12.01 -2.01
CA ALA A 18 8.78 13.42 -1.66
C ALA A 18 9.69 13.52 -0.43
N GLY A 19 10.93 13.97 -0.64
CA GLY A 19 11.97 13.87 0.38
C GLY A 19 12.27 12.40 0.72
N THR A 20 12.20 12.04 2.00
CA THR A 20 12.40 10.65 2.47
C THR A 20 11.11 9.82 2.47
N GLN A 21 9.96 10.43 2.17
CA GLN A 21 8.66 9.79 2.27
C GLN A 21 8.21 9.24 0.92
N ARG A 22 7.85 7.96 0.87
CA ARG A 22 7.22 7.36 -0.31
C ARG A 22 5.78 7.88 -0.44
N ILE A 23 5.45 8.44 -1.61
CA ILE A 23 4.12 9.01 -1.89
C ILE A 23 3.36 8.27 -2.99
N ALA A 24 4.05 7.47 -3.81
CA ALA A 24 3.42 6.66 -4.86
C ALA A 24 4.30 5.50 -5.29
N TYR A 25 3.71 4.59 -6.07
CA TYR A 25 4.41 3.52 -6.75
C TYR A 25 3.77 3.22 -8.12
N VAL A 26 4.57 2.68 -9.03
CA VAL A 26 4.12 2.26 -10.37
C VAL A 26 4.13 0.74 -10.46
N LYS A 27 3.00 0.16 -10.85
CA LYS A 27 2.79 -1.27 -11.05
C LYS A 27 1.90 -1.46 -12.29
N ASN A 28 2.33 -2.29 -13.24
CA ASN A 28 1.63 -2.51 -14.54
C ASN A 28 1.26 -1.21 -15.26
N ASP A 29 2.21 -0.27 -15.34
CA ASP A 29 2.01 1.06 -15.92
C ASP A 29 0.86 1.87 -15.30
N THR A 30 0.34 1.44 -14.15
CA THR A 30 -0.62 2.17 -13.33
C THR A 30 0.11 2.85 -12.19
N THR A 31 -0.16 4.14 -11.99
CA THR A 31 0.34 4.88 -10.83
C THR A 31 -0.66 4.78 -9.67
N SER A 32 -0.16 4.40 -8.51
CA SER A 32 -0.91 4.36 -7.25
C SER A 32 -0.26 5.30 -6.23
N TYR A 33 -1.07 6.18 -5.66
CA TYR A 33 -0.68 7.16 -4.65
C TYR A 33 -1.00 6.64 -3.25
N THR A 34 -0.17 6.98 -2.27
CA THR A 34 -0.36 6.59 -0.87
C THR A 34 -0.69 7.80 -0.01
N LEU A 35 -1.85 7.77 0.66
CA LEU A 35 -2.17 8.70 1.73
C LEU A 35 -1.62 8.15 3.04
N THR A 36 -0.92 8.99 3.79
CA THR A 36 -0.23 8.62 5.02
C THR A 36 -0.71 9.48 6.19
N ASP A 37 -0.67 8.92 7.40
CA ASP A 37 -0.95 9.69 8.61
C ASP A 37 0.26 10.53 9.05
N HIS A 38 0.09 11.31 10.13
CA HIS A 38 1.14 12.16 10.70
C HIS A 38 2.37 11.39 11.22
N LEU A 39 2.30 10.06 11.33
CA LEU A 39 3.40 9.19 11.72
C LEU A 39 4.08 8.53 10.50
N GLY A 40 3.59 8.79 9.29
CA GLY A 40 4.09 8.22 8.04
C GLY A 40 3.49 6.86 7.66
N ASN A 41 2.49 6.35 8.40
CA ASN A 41 1.87 5.07 8.07
C ASN A 41 0.89 5.23 6.91
N THR A 42 0.94 4.32 5.92
CA THR A 42 0.01 4.36 4.77
C THR A 42 -1.41 4.00 5.21
N ARG A 43 -2.34 4.94 5.18
CA ARG A 43 -3.75 4.71 5.52
C ARG A 43 -4.59 4.31 4.32
N THR A 44 -4.24 4.76 3.13
CA THR A 44 -5.04 4.52 1.92
C THR A 44 -4.14 4.52 0.69
N VAL A 45 -4.51 3.69 -0.29
CA VAL A 45 -3.97 3.74 -1.64
C VAL A 45 -5.04 4.28 -2.58
N LEU A 46 -4.66 5.17 -3.48
CA LEU A 46 -5.51 5.76 -4.51
C LEU A 46 -4.91 5.46 -5.88
N THR A 47 -5.69 5.00 -6.85
CA THR A 47 -5.22 4.92 -8.24
C THR A 47 -5.20 6.31 -8.87
N GLU A 48 -4.50 6.46 -9.99
CA GLU A 48 -4.52 7.69 -10.81
C GLU A 48 -5.92 8.11 -11.30
N TYR A 49 -6.90 7.22 -11.24
CA TYR A 49 -8.30 7.49 -11.59
C TYR A 49 -9.17 7.87 -10.38
N GLY A 50 -8.57 8.01 -9.19
CA GLY A 50 -9.30 8.35 -7.96
C GLY A 50 -10.03 7.18 -7.30
N VAL A 51 -9.75 5.94 -7.70
CA VAL A 51 -10.33 4.74 -7.07
C VAL A 51 -9.53 4.36 -5.84
N ILE A 52 -10.22 3.94 -4.77
CA ILE A 52 -9.59 3.46 -3.52
C ILE A 52 -9.56 1.93 -3.51
N PRO A 53 -8.46 1.27 -3.96
CA PRO A 53 -8.35 -0.18 -3.91
C PRO A 53 -8.05 -0.74 -2.51
N ALA A 54 -7.47 0.07 -1.63
CA ALA A 54 -7.05 -0.40 -0.31
C ALA A 54 -7.12 0.70 0.75
N VAL A 55 -7.59 0.32 1.93
CA VAL A 55 -7.59 1.12 3.16
C VAL A 55 -6.99 0.25 4.26
N TYR A 56 -6.08 0.83 5.04
CA TYR A 56 -5.40 0.13 6.13
C TYR A 56 -5.80 0.75 7.47
N ASP A 57 -6.27 -0.12 8.36
CA ASP A 57 -6.43 0.22 9.76
C ASP A 57 -5.36 -0.48 10.57
N TYR A 58 -4.55 0.31 11.27
CA TYR A 58 -3.46 -0.19 12.09
C TYR A 58 -3.88 -0.14 13.55
N PHE A 59 -3.79 -1.28 14.23
CA PHE A 59 -3.89 -1.34 15.68
C PHE A 59 -2.85 -0.41 16.30
N ARG A 60 -3.26 0.42 17.27
CA ARG A 60 -2.31 1.09 18.15
C ARG A 60 -1.57 0.01 18.93
N GLN A 61 -0.24 0.11 18.96
CA GLN A 61 0.66 -0.70 19.78
C GLN A 61 0.52 -0.39 21.29
N SER A 62 -0.70 -0.16 21.78
CA SER A 62 -1.03 0.02 23.19
C SER A 62 -1.99 -1.05 23.71
N LEU A 63 -2.13 -2.17 22.99
CA LEU A 63 -2.72 -3.36 23.59
C LEU A 63 -1.70 -3.91 24.60
N HIS A 64 -1.80 -3.43 25.84
CA HIS A 64 -1.19 -4.05 26.99
C HIS A 64 -1.79 -5.47 27.09
N LEU A 65 -1.11 -6.45 26.48
CA LEU A 65 -1.33 -7.87 26.74
C LEU A 65 -0.82 -8.14 28.15
N GLY A 66 -1.61 -7.70 29.12
CA GLY A 66 -1.27 -7.70 30.52
C GLY A 66 -2.52 -7.49 31.33
N ASP A 67 -3.43 -8.46 31.26
CA ASP A 67 -4.16 -8.84 32.46
C ASP A 67 -4.17 -10.36 32.54
N ARG A 68 -3.71 -10.81 33.70
CA ARG A 68 -3.61 -12.20 34.16
C ARG A 68 -4.99 -12.75 34.47
#